data_AF-X1LDH3-F1
#
_entry.id   AF-X1LDH3-F1
#
_cell.length_a   1.000
_cell.length_b   1.000
_cell.length_c   1.000
_cell.angle_alpha   90.00
_cell.angle_beta   90.00
_cell.angle_gamma   90.00
#
_symmetry.space_group_name_H-M   'P 1'
#
loop_
_entity.id
_entity.type
_entity.pdbx_description
1 polymer ?
#
loop_
_entity_poly.entity_id
_entity_poly.type
_entity_poly.pdbx_seq_one_letter_code
_entity_poly.pdbx_strand_id
1 'polypeptide(L)'
;MRGKTDFLRWSVFVLFLLVALCTAATGSVIYVDDDADGVNDGSSWSDAFTDLQDALAVAQRGDEIRVAQGIYTPTQDPLNREATFDLKDGVSITGGYAGLAGMYPDFRHTKFFATILSGDIDNNDDSVDPNNKEGNSHHVVTCTGQGNAAVLEGVTITGGYSNMTGGRGGHGQDFGAGGGLY
;
A
#
# COMPACT_ATOMS: atom_id res chain seq x y z
N MET A 1 40.51 -64.48 18.78
CA MET A 1 41.03 -63.14 18.47
C MET A 1 40.05 -62.43 17.56
N ARG A 2 39.68 -61.20 17.95
CA ARG A 2 39.10 -60.10 17.15
C ARG A 2 37.62 -60.23 16.73
N GLY A 3 36.78 -59.48 17.45
CA GLY A 3 35.33 -59.47 17.35
C GLY A 3 34.78 -58.72 16.13
N LYS A 4 33.59 -59.16 15.72
CA LYS A 4 32.76 -58.61 14.66
C LYS A 4 31.83 -57.54 15.25
N THR A 5 32.27 -56.29 15.41
CA THR A 5 31.36 -55.22 15.87
C THR A 5 31.75 -53.84 15.33
N ASP A 6 31.96 -53.65 14.02
CA ASP A 6 32.34 -52.32 13.48
C ASP A 6 31.58 -51.92 12.20
N PHE A 7 30.34 -52.37 12.00
CA PHE A 7 29.53 -51.95 10.83
C PHE A 7 28.25 -51.18 11.16
N LEU A 8 27.97 -50.89 12.43
CA LEU A 8 26.73 -50.21 12.84
C LEU A 8 26.97 -48.84 13.48
N ARG A 9 27.99 -48.10 13.03
CA ARG A 9 28.31 -46.77 13.56
C ARG A 9 28.62 -45.71 12.49
N TRP A 10 28.13 -45.89 11.26
CA TRP A 10 28.28 -44.88 10.22
C TRP A 10 27.03 -44.59 9.37
N SER A 11 25.83 -44.76 9.93
CA SER A 11 24.58 -44.46 9.19
C SER A 11 23.57 -43.62 9.95
N VAL A 12 23.94 -42.99 11.08
CA VAL A 12 23.03 -42.09 11.83
C VAL A 12 23.49 -40.62 11.82
N PHE A 13 24.65 -40.31 11.21
CA PHE A 13 25.22 -38.95 11.21
C PHE A 13 25.16 -38.20 9.87
N VAL A 14 24.24 -38.58 8.96
CA VAL A 14 23.94 -37.79 7.74
C VAL A 14 22.43 -37.66 7.50
N LEU A 15 21.60 -37.85 8.53
CA LEU A 15 20.15 -37.67 8.44
C LEU A 15 19.63 -36.66 9.46
N PHE A 16 20.39 -35.59 9.74
CA PHE A 16 19.94 -34.53 10.64
C PHE A 16 20.66 -33.19 10.39
N LEU A 17 20.76 -32.72 9.15
CA LEU A 17 20.94 -31.28 8.90
C LEU A 17 20.62 -30.88 7.46
N LEU A 18 19.37 -31.06 7.05
CA LEU A 18 18.80 -30.30 5.94
C LEU A 18 17.29 -30.17 6.14
N VAL A 19 16.93 -29.64 7.32
CA VAL A 19 15.69 -28.84 7.37
C VAL A 19 16.05 -27.58 6.60
N ALA A 20 15.76 -27.59 5.30
CA ALA A 20 15.71 -26.35 4.56
C ALA A 20 14.67 -25.48 5.29
N LEU A 21 15.16 -24.47 6.01
CA LEU A 21 14.35 -23.36 6.45
C LEU A 21 13.82 -22.68 5.18
N CYS A 22 12.68 -23.16 4.70
CA CYS A 22 11.81 -22.34 3.90
C CYS A 22 11.20 -21.33 4.88
N THR A 23 11.99 -20.32 5.25
CA THR A 23 11.42 -19.09 5.78
C THR A 23 10.65 -18.49 4.63
N ALA A 24 9.35 -18.80 4.53
CA ALA A 24 8.46 -17.88 3.86
C ALA A 24 8.68 -16.54 4.57
N ALA A 25 9.21 -15.56 3.85
CA ALA A 25 9.21 -14.19 4.35
C ALA A 25 7.74 -13.85 4.58
N THR A 26 7.32 -13.88 5.84
CA THR A 26 6.02 -13.36 6.24
C THR A 26 6.16 -11.85 6.12
N GLY A 27 5.38 -11.22 5.25
CA GLY A 27 5.36 -9.77 5.19
C GLY A 27 4.96 -9.16 6.52
N SER A 28 5.39 -7.92 6.74
CA SER A 28 5.04 -7.14 7.92
C SER A 28 3.69 -6.47 7.71
N VAL A 29 3.03 -6.13 8.83
CA VAL A 29 1.89 -5.21 8.80
C VAL A 29 2.46 -3.80 9.01
N ILE A 30 2.09 -2.87 8.14
CA ILE A 30 2.42 -1.46 8.22
C ILE A 30 1.11 -0.70 8.45
N TYR A 31 1.08 0.17 9.45
CA TYR A 31 -0.12 0.93 9.82
C TYR A 31 -0.06 2.35 9.27
N VAL A 32 -1.19 2.83 8.74
CA VAL A 32 -1.38 4.21 8.26
C VAL A 32 -2.63 4.79 8.90
N ASP A 33 -2.49 5.95 9.53
CA ASP A 33 -3.56 6.66 10.21
C ASP A 33 -3.22 8.16 10.28
N ASP A 34 -4.00 9.01 9.63
CA ASP A 34 -3.83 10.46 9.62
C ASP A 34 -4.08 11.10 11.00
N ASP A 35 -4.72 10.38 11.92
CA ASP A 35 -4.93 10.79 13.31
C ASP A 35 -3.75 10.41 14.25
N ALA A 36 -2.71 9.70 13.77
CA ALA A 36 -1.59 9.25 14.61
C ALA A 36 -0.65 10.39 15.05
N ASP A 37 -0.19 10.31 16.31
CA ASP A 37 0.68 11.31 16.94
C ASP A 37 1.98 10.73 17.53
N GLY A 38 2.22 9.43 17.33
CA GLY A 38 3.40 8.71 17.81
C GLY A 38 4.66 8.97 16.97
N VAL A 39 5.54 7.97 16.88
CA VAL A 39 6.86 8.16 16.23
C VAL A 39 6.85 8.11 14.70
N ASN A 40 5.68 7.86 14.08
CA ASN A 40 5.49 7.84 12.63
C ASN A 40 6.39 6.81 11.91
N ASP A 41 6.38 5.56 12.38
CA ASP A 41 7.20 4.47 11.84
C ASP A 41 6.40 3.29 11.26
N GLY A 42 5.06 3.36 11.34
CA GLY A 42 4.15 2.36 10.81
C GLY A 42 4.10 1.05 11.61
N SER A 43 4.70 0.97 12.80
CA SER A 43 4.81 -0.28 13.56
C SER A 43 3.57 -0.65 14.37
N SER A 44 2.68 0.31 14.63
CA SER A 44 1.42 0.14 15.36
C SER A 44 0.42 1.21 14.96
N TRP A 45 -0.84 1.12 15.39
CA TRP A 45 -1.81 2.23 15.20
C TRP A 45 -1.39 3.52 15.90
N SER A 46 -0.70 3.45 17.05
CA SER A 46 -0.22 4.64 17.77
C SER A 46 0.96 5.30 17.06
N ASP A 47 1.80 4.49 16.42
CA ASP A 47 3.01 4.92 15.72
C ASP A 47 2.84 4.83 14.20
N ALA A 48 1.59 4.84 13.72
CA ALA A 48 1.26 4.68 12.31
C ALA A 48 1.88 5.80 11.48
N PHE A 49 2.11 5.52 10.20
CA PHE A 49 2.43 6.60 9.28
C PHE A 49 1.21 7.51 9.11
N THR A 50 1.39 8.83 9.21
CA THR A 50 0.32 9.79 8.93
C THR A 50 0.11 10.02 7.44
N ASP A 51 1.04 9.56 6.59
CA ASP A 51 0.96 9.66 5.13
C ASP A 51 1.12 8.25 4.51
N LEU A 52 0.18 7.88 3.63
CA LEU A 52 0.21 6.60 2.93
C LEU A 52 1.43 6.48 2.00
N GLN A 53 1.97 7.58 1.48
CA GLN A 53 3.17 7.56 0.64
C GLN A 53 4.41 7.13 1.43
N ASP A 54 4.52 7.48 2.71
CA ASP A 54 5.64 7.06 3.55
C ASP A 54 5.60 5.54 3.80
N ALA A 55 4.40 5.00 4.09
CA ALA A 55 4.18 3.56 4.20
C ALA A 55 4.48 2.84 2.87
N LEU A 56 3.99 3.39 1.75
CA LEU A 56 4.31 2.88 0.43
C LEU A 56 5.80 2.93 0.17
N ALA A 57 6.54 3.97 0.57
CA ALA A 57 7.98 4.08 0.33
C ALA A 57 8.77 2.95 1.00
N VAL A 58 8.42 2.57 2.23
CA VAL A 58 9.13 1.53 3.00
C VAL A 58 8.63 0.11 2.73
N ALA A 59 7.40 -0.06 2.26
CA ALA A 59 6.79 -1.38 2.02
C ALA A 59 7.59 -2.22 1.02
N GLN A 60 7.69 -3.51 1.34
CA GLN A 60 8.36 -4.55 0.58
C GLN A 60 7.38 -5.64 0.17
N ARG A 61 7.75 -6.42 -0.85
CA ARG A 61 6.95 -7.53 -1.35
C ARG A 61 6.55 -8.47 -0.21
N GLY A 62 5.25 -8.69 -0.07
CA GLY A 62 4.63 -9.52 0.96
C GLY A 62 3.96 -8.72 2.08
N ASP A 63 4.30 -7.44 2.24
CA ASP A 63 3.75 -6.60 3.31
C ASP A 63 2.28 -6.26 3.10
N GLU A 64 1.57 -6.04 4.22
CA GLU A 64 0.21 -5.53 4.27
C GLU A 64 0.23 -4.12 4.86
N ILE A 65 -0.21 -3.12 4.10
CA ILE A 65 -0.48 -1.77 4.57
C ILE A 65 -1.94 -1.68 4.98
N ARG A 66 -2.20 -1.50 6.28
CA ARG A 66 -3.53 -1.27 6.83
C ARG A 66 -3.75 0.23 6.98
N VAL A 67 -4.83 0.71 6.39
CA VAL A 67 -5.13 2.14 6.34
C VAL A 67 -6.40 2.41 7.14
N ALA A 68 -6.31 3.33 8.09
CA ALA A 68 -7.44 3.82 8.87
C ALA A 68 -8.45 4.56 7.99
N GLN A 69 -9.59 4.90 8.59
CA GLN A 69 -10.51 5.89 8.05
C GLN A 69 -9.77 7.21 7.82
N GLY A 70 -10.16 7.98 6.81
CA GLY A 70 -9.50 9.25 6.50
C GLY A 70 -9.47 9.54 5.01
N ILE A 71 -8.93 10.70 4.67
CA ILE A 71 -8.71 11.15 3.28
C ILE A 71 -7.21 11.29 3.07
N TYR A 72 -6.68 10.47 2.15
CA TYR A 72 -5.26 10.42 1.85
C TYR A 72 -5.04 10.91 0.42
N THR A 73 -4.16 11.91 0.25
CA THR A 73 -3.72 12.42 -1.06
C THR A 73 -2.33 11.86 -1.41
N PRO A 74 -1.99 11.69 -2.69
CA PRO A 74 -0.70 11.11 -3.10
C PRO A 74 0.48 12.06 -2.91
N THR A 75 0.23 13.31 -2.50
CA THR A 75 1.24 14.32 -2.22
C THR A 75 0.66 15.45 -1.38
N GLN A 76 1.55 16.16 -0.68
CA GLN A 76 1.27 17.43 -0.01
C GLN A 76 1.63 18.65 -0.88
N ASP A 77 2.20 18.43 -2.07
CA ASP A 77 2.46 19.50 -3.05
C ASP A 77 1.22 19.73 -3.92
N PRO A 78 0.49 20.85 -3.74
CA PRO A 78 -0.76 21.11 -4.44
C PRO A 78 -0.59 21.34 -5.94
N LEU A 79 0.65 21.41 -6.45
CA LEU A 79 0.94 21.61 -7.86
C LEU A 79 1.37 20.32 -8.57
N ASN A 80 1.63 19.24 -7.83
CA ASN A 80 2.18 18.00 -8.40
C ASN A 80 1.08 17.04 -8.86
N ARG A 81 0.45 17.37 -9.98
CA ARG A 81 -0.61 16.56 -10.60
C ARG A 81 -0.17 15.19 -11.12
N GLU A 82 1.13 14.94 -11.19
CA GLU A 82 1.71 13.64 -11.57
C GLU A 82 1.79 12.67 -10.37
N ALA A 83 1.56 13.15 -9.15
CA ALA A 83 1.58 12.31 -7.96
C ALA A 83 0.43 11.30 -7.97
N THR A 84 0.77 10.06 -7.61
CA THR A 84 -0.13 8.89 -7.58
C THR A 84 0.28 7.97 -6.43
N PHE A 85 -0.67 7.18 -5.93
CA PHE A 85 -0.38 6.00 -5.12
C PHE A 85 0.03 4.85 -6.05
N ASP A 86 1.33 4.63 -6.22
CA ASP A 86 1.85 3.54 -7.05
C ASP A 86 1.80 2.20 -6.31
N LEU A 87 0.96 1.29 -6.80
CA LEU A 87 0.81 -0.04 -6.23
C LEU A 87 2.07 -0.88 -6.44
N LYS A 88 2.72 -1.25 -5.34
CA LYS A 88 3.92 -2.06 -5.33
C LYS A 88 3.63 -3.55 -5.54
N ASP A 89 4.45 -4.21 -6.37
CA ASP A 89 4.37 -5.64 -6.66
C ASP A 89 4.33 -6.49 -5.36
N GLY A 90 3.21 -7.20 -5.16
CA GLY A 90 3.02 -8.10 -4.03
C GLY A 90 2.86 -7.41 -2.68
N VAL A 91 2.61 -6.09 -2.64
CA VAL A 91 2.13 -5.37 -1.46
C VAL A 91 0.61 -5.34 -1.46
N SER A 92 0.00 -5.54 -0.29
CA SER A 92 -1.44 -5.40 -0.11
C SER A 92 -1.74 -4.09 0.60
N ILE A 93 -2.74 -3.35 0.14
CA ILE A 93 -3.29 -2.16 0.80
C ILE A 93 -4.74 -2.47 1.17
N THR A 94 -5.04 -2.44 2.46
CA THR A 94 -6.36 -2.75 3.02
C THR A 94 -6.88 -1.54 3.79
N GLY A 95 -7.88 -0.86 3.21
CA GLY A 95 -8.61 0.21 3.86
C GLY A 95 -9.80 -0.31 4.67
N GLY A 96 -10.43 0.57 5.42
CA GLY A 96 -11.65 0.28 6.16
C GLY A 96 -11.49 0.16 7.68
N TYR A 97 -10.30 0.46 8.23
CA TYR A 97 -9.99 0.26 9.64
C TYR A 97 -10.38 1.45 10.49
N ALA A 98 -10.79 1.19 11.73
CA ALA A 98 -11.18 2.25 12.64
C ALA A 98 -10.01 3.16 13.06
N GLY A 99 -8.79 2.62 13.13
CA GLY A 99 -7.62 3.37 13.58
C GLY A 99 -7.82 3.97 14.97
N LEU A 100 -7.17 5.10 15.23
CA LEU A 100 -7.29 5.85 16.47
C LEU A 100 -8.64 6.58 16.61
N ALA A 101 -9.39 6.77 15.52
CA ALA A 101 -10.75 7.28 15.56
C ALA A 101 -11.75 6.32 16.24
N GLY A 102 -11.39 5.03 16.41
CA GLY A 102 -12.22 4.01 17.04
C GLY A 102 -11.69 3.46 18.36
N MET A 103 -12.59 2.96 19.20
CA MET A 103 -12.23 2.27 20.45
C MET A 103 -11.46 0.95 20.21
N TYR A 104 -11.64 0.34 19.03
CA TYR A 104 -10.96 -0.88 18.61
C TYR A 104 -10.28 -0.62 17.25
N PRO A 105 -9.00 -0.23 17.23
CA PRO A 105 -8.34 0.22 16.00
C PRO A 105 -8.36 -0.79 14.84
N ASP A 106 -8.22 -2.09 15.15
CA ASP A 106 -8.30 -3.16 14.15
C ASP A 106 -9.73 -3.50 13.68
N PHE A 107 -10.78 -2.86 14.23
CA PHE A 107 -12.14 -3.12 13.79
C PHE A 107 -12.34 -2.57 12.38
N ARG A 108 -12.57 -3.47 11.42
CA ARG A 108 -12.71 -3.14 10.01
C ARG A 108 -14.16 -3.13 9.57
N HIS A 109 -14.64 -1.97 9.09
CA HIS A 109 -15.97 -1.82 8.53
C HIS A 109 -16.02 -0.66 7.54
N THR A 110 -15.81 -0.95 6.26
CA THR A 110 -15.62 0.03 5.16
C THR A 110 -16.71 1.10 5.04
N LYS A 111 -17.95 0.81 5.47
CA LYS A 111 -19.04 1.80 5.51
C LYS A 111 -18.91 2.84 6.64
N PHE A 112 -18.35 2.45 7.79
CA PHE A 112 -18.23 3.32 8.96
C PHE A 112 -16.85 3.97 9.06
N PHE A 113 -15.83 3.29 8.53
CA PHE A 113 -14.44 3.73 8.57
C PHE A 113 -13.94 3.82 7.14
N ALA A 114 -14.45 4.80 6.39
CA ALA A 114 -14.11 4.92 4.98
C ALA A 114 -12.66 5.41 4.82
N THR A 115 -11.84 4.63 4.14
CA THR A 115 -10.54 5.06 3.64
C THR A 115 -10.73 5.62 2.24
N ILE A 116 -10.42 6.90 2.04
CA ILE A 116 -10.59 7.59 0.76
C ILE A 116 -9.21 7.95 0.22
N LEU A 117 -8.87 7.42 -0.95
CA LEU A 117 -7.71 7.86 -1.73
C LEU A 117 -8.21 8.96 -2.68
N SER A 118 -7.73 10.19 -2.47
CA SER A 118 -8.20 11.38 -3.17
C SER A 118 -7.12 11.96 -4.08
N GLY A 119 -7.51 12.34 -5.30
CA GLY A 119 -6.69 13.14 -6.21
C GLY A 119 -6.80 14.65 -6.01
N ASP A 120 -7.66 15.13 -5.11
CA ASP A 120 -7.80 16.56 -4.76
C ASP A 120 -6.59 17.02 -3.93
N ILE A 121 -5.46 17.27 -4.62
CA ILE A 121 -4.16 17.59 -4.00
C ILE A 121 -4.05 19.05 -3.57
N ASP A 122 -4.89 19.94 -4.08
CA ASP A 122 -4.96 21.35 -3.69
C ASP A 122 -6.15 21.68 -2.77
N ASN A 123 -6.90 20.64 -2.37
CA ASN A 123 -7.98 20.68 -1.38
C ASN A 123 -9.03 21.75 -1.71
N ASN A 124 -9.45 21.77 -2.97
CA ASN A 124 -10.35 22.78 -3.52
C ASN A 124 -11.66 22.19 -4.08
N ASP A 125 -11.83 20.87 -4.09
CA ASP A 125 -13.06 20.18 -4.48
C ASP A 125 -14.08 20.20 -3.32
N ASP A 126 -14.48 21.40 -2.91
CA ASP A 126 -15.35 21.61 -1.76
C ASP A 126 -16.85 21.65 -2.13
N SER A 127 -17.71 21.85 -1.13
CA SER A 127 -19.16 21.93 -1.35
C SER A 127 -19.62 23.13 -2.20
N VAL A 128 -18.75 24.12 -2.40
CA VAL A 128 -19.02 25.34 -3.16
C VAL A 128 -18.63 25.16 -4.62
N ASP A 129 -17.55 24.43 -4.91
CA ASP A 129 -17.15 24.05 -6.26
C ASP A 129 -16.71 22.58 -6.37
N PRO A 130 -17.66 21.62 -6.30
CA PRO A 130 -17.35 20.18 -6.29
C PRO A 130 -16.82 19.65 -7.65
N ASN A 131 -16.63 20.54 -8.63
CA ASN A 131 -16.14 20.20 -9.96
C ASN A 131 -14.81 20.90 -10.31
N ASN A 132 -14.16 21.57 -9.36
CA ASN A 132 -12.89 22.27 -9.57
C ASN A 132 -11.68 21.33 -9.66
N LYS A 133 -11.72 20.39 -10.59
CA LYS A 133 -10.74 19.30 -10.65
C LYS A 133 -9.44 19.67 -11.35
N GLU A 134 -9.27 20.92 -11.77
CA GLU A 134 -8.12 21.36 -12.59
C GLU A 134 -6.79 21.27 -11.83
N GLY A 135 -6.83 21.33 -10.50
CA GLY A 135 -5.69 21.13 -9.62
C GLY A 135 -5.39 19.66 -9.30
N ASN A 136 -6.30 18.75 -9.60
CA ASN A 136 -6.24 17.37 -9.10
C ASN A 136 -5.20 16.51 -9.83
N SER A 137 -4.70 15.48 -9.14
CA SER A 137 -3.89 14.41 -9.74
C SER A 137 -4.53 13.83 -10.99
N HIS A 138 -3.70 13.58 -12.02
CA HIS A 138 -4.15 12.95 -13.26
C HIS A 138 -4.69 11.54 -13.00
N HIS A 139 -3.95 10.75 -12.22
CA HIS A 139 -4.32 9.43 -11.76
C HIS A 139 -4.12 9.35 -10.25
N VAL A 140 -5.12 8.85 -9.52
CA VAL A 140 -5.03 8.70 -8.05
C VAL A 140 -4.21 7.47 -7.69
N VAL A 141 -4.43 6.38 -8.43
CA VAL A 141 -3.75 5.10 -8.24
C VAL A 141 -3.18 4.64 -9.58
N THR A 142 -1.94 4.20 -9.57
CA THR A 142 -1.27 3.56 -10.72
C THR A 142 -0.73 2.20 -10.32
N CYS A 143 -0.48 1.34 -11.29
CA CYS A 143 0.22 0.08 -11.07
C CYS A 143 1.34 -0.09 -12.09
N THR A 144 2.56 0.32 -11.73
CA THR A 144 3.73 0.19 -12.62
C THR A 144 4.52 -1.12 -12.42
N GLY A 145 4.08 -1.97 -11.49
CA GLY A 145 4.67 -3.27 -11.17
C GLY A 145 4.71 -4.25 -12.35
N GLN A 146 5.69 -5.16 -12.34
CA GLN A 146 6.04 -5.99 -13.50
C GLN A 146 5.79 -7.49 -13.33
N GLY A 147 5.14 -7.96 -12.25
CA GLY A 147 4.86 -9.41 -12.21
C GLY A 147 4.25 -10.07 -10.98
N ASN A 148 3.83 -9.34 -9.93
CA ASN A 148 3.04 -9.95 -8.84
C ASN A 148 1.77 -9.14 -8.58
N ALA A 149 0.69 -9.80 -8.17
CA ALA A 149 -0.55 -9.10 -7.85
C ALA A 149 -0.35 -8.19 -6.63
N ALA A 150 -0.44 -6.87 -6.84
CA ALA A 150 -0.76 -5.94 -5.77
C ALA A 150 -2.25 -6.09 -5.41
N VAL A 151 -2.60 -5.90 -4.14
CA VAL A 151 -3.99 -5.94 -3.68
C VAL A 151 -4.37 -4.56 -3.20
N LEU A 152 -5.51 -4.05 -3.67
CA LEU A 152 -6.13 -2.84 -3.16
C LEU A 152 -7.58 -3.18 -2.77
N GLU A 153 -7.87 -3.15 -1.48
CA GLU A 153 -9.18 -3.57 -0.96
C GLU A 153 -9.72 -2.58 0.08
N GLY A 154 -11.03 -2.32 0.05
CA GLY A 154 -11.72 -1.57 1.10
C GLY A 154 -11.48 -0.06 1.08
N VAL A 155 -11.00 0.48 -0.03
CA VAL A 155 -10.81 1.90 -0.26
C VAL A 155 -11.86 2.47 -1.22
N THR A 156 -12.10 3.77 -1.14
CA THR A 156 -12.79 4.55 -2.16
C THR A 156 -11.75 5.39 -2.90
N ILE A 157 -11.75 5.36 -4.24
CA ILE A 157 -10.86 6.20 -5.06
C ILE A 157 -11.70 7.34 -5.65
N THR A 158 -11.27 8.58 -5.45
CA THR A 158 -11.99 9.78 -5.92
C THR A 158 -11.05 10.90 -6.32
N GLY A 159 -11.56 11.95 -6.95
CA GLY A 159 -10.81 13.18 -7.19
C GLY A 159 -9.78 13.09 -8.32
N GLY A 160 -9.65 11.98 -9.05
CA GLY A 160 -8.75 11.94 -10.20
C GLY A 160 -9.27 12.71 -11.42
N TYR A 161 -8.39 13.42 -12.12
CA TYR A 161 -8.73 14.22 -13.30
C TYR A 161 -7.67 14.19 -14.40
N SER A 162 -7.74 13.14 -15.22
CA SER A 162 -7.00 13.04 -16.48
C SER A 162 -7.73 13.84 -17.56
N ASN A 163 -7.36 15.12 -17.71
CA ASN A 163 -7.82 16.01 -18.78
C ASN A 163 -6.78 16.21 -19.89
N MET A 164 -5.69 15.43 -19.87
CA MET A 164 -4.69 15.44 -20.93
C MET A 164 -5.30 14.84 -22.20
N THR A 165 -5.59 15.69 -23.18
CA THR A 165 -5.93 15.25 -24.53
C THR A 165 -4.68 14.63 -25.15
N GLY A 166 -4.64 13.30 -25.23
CA GLY A 166 -3.55 12.57 -25.88
C GLY A 166 -3.33 13.08 -27.31
N GLY A 167 -2.32 13.94 -27.49
CA GLY A 167 -1.83 14.27 -28.80
C GLY A 167 -1.26 13.00 -29.42
N ARG A 168 -1.83 12.55 -30.53
CA ARG A 168 -1.22 11.54 -31.41
C ARG A 168 0.11 12.09 -31.93
N GLY A 169 1.17 11.96 -31.13
CA GLY A 169 2.42 12.69 -31.33
C GLY A 169 3.59 12.07 -30.58
N GLY A 170 3.92 10.82 -30.88
CA GLY A 170 5.31 10.33 -30.96
C GLY A 170 6.12 10.10 -29.68
N HIS A 171 5.73 10.58 -28.51
CA HIS A 171 6.43 10.27 -27.25
C HIS A 171 5.40 9.93 -26.16
N GLY A 172 5.24 8.63 -25.91
CA GLY A 172 4.16 8.05 -25.12
C GLY A 172 4.20 8.44 -23.65
N GLN A 173 3.14 9.13 -23.23
CA GLN A 173 2.46 8.92 -21.96
C GLN A 173 0.97 9.05 -22.28
N ASP A 174 0.33 7.94 -22.63
CA ASP A 174 -1.12 7.90 -22.82
C ASP A 174 -1.76 7.97 -21.43
N PHE A 175 -1.98 9.17 -20.89
CA PHE A 175 -2.80 9.36 -19.70
C PHE A 175 -4.23 8.99 -20.08
N GLY A 176 -4.61 7.74 -19.83
CA GLY A 176 -5.85 7.16 -20.32
C GLY A 176 -7.07 7.99 -19.90
N ALA A 177 -8.18 7.82 -20.63
CA ALA A 177 -9.46 8.40 -20.20
C ALA A 177 -9.87 7.76 -18.86
N GLY A 178 -9.86 8.56 -17.79
CA GLY A 178 -10.20 8.15 -16.42
C GLY A 178 -9.10 8.48 -15.41
N GLY A 179 -9.44 9.19 -14.32
CA GLY A 179 -8.46 9.63 -13.33
C GLY A 179 -8.35 8.76 -12.07
N GLY A 180 -9.18 7.72 -11.93
CA GLY A 180 -9.19 6.88 -10.72
C GLY A 180 -8.00 5.93 -10.63
N LEU A 181 -8.09 4.82 -11.37
CA LEU A 181 -7.05 3.79 -11.44
C LEU A 181 -6.53 3.72 -12.89
N TYR A 182 -5.21 3.73 -13.06
CA TYR A 182 -4.54 3.60 -14.36
C TYR A 182 -3.59 2.41 -14.41
#